data_AF-A0A4Q2RSH7-F1
#
_entry.id   AF-A0A4Q2RSH7-F1
#
_cell.length_a   1.000
_cell.length_b   1.000
_cell.length_c   1.000
_cell.angle_alpha   90.00
_cell.angle_beta   90.00
_cell.angle_gamma   90.00
#
_symmetry.space_group_name_H-M   'P 1'
#
loop_
_entity.id
_entity.type
_entity.pdbx_description
1 polymer ?
#
loop_
_entity_poly.entity_id
_entity_poly.type
_entity_poly.pdbx_seq_one_letter_code
_entity_poly.pdbx_strand_id
1 'polypeptide(L)'
;MKRFSQEDLSGAEFRECDLSSARLVGVVMQDSVIDGLVTNLVVNGVEVTAYVEEELDRRHPVRLLVRSDDPDDLRRAARQLRADWAATVARMRQSPGVEHASVNDEWSAVQTLRHLVFVHDSWFRRCCLGSTEAFTPMGLGIEDVPDREAQGLDPSADPTLDEVVAVRDEQAAELEHWLDVVTAEQLAAPAPVPDDDRWPPYARGRSVAQCLRTVLNEEHEHHRFCVRDLDLAERSAAQ
;
A
#
# COMPACT_ATOMS: atom_id res chain seq x y z
N MET A 1 23.11 -1.97 -20.89
CA MET A 1 22.21 -0.82 -21.16
C MET A 1 21.43 -1.12 -22.44
N LYS A 2 20.10 -1.22 -22.37
CA LYS A 2 19.23 -1.33 -23.54
C LYS A 2 18.97 0.08 -24.08
N ARG A 3 19.04 0.30 -25.40
CA ARG A 3 18.78 1.59 -26.05
C ARG A 3 17.75 1.40 -27.16
N PHE A 4 16.71 2.23 -27.15
CA PHE A 4 15.74 2.36 -28.22
C PHE A 4 16.04 3.64 -29.01
N SER A 5 15.95 3.61 -30.34
CA SER A 5 16.35 4.74 -31.20
C SER A 5 15.44 4.85 -32.41
N GLN A 6 14.76 5.98 -32.57
CA GLN A 6 13.79 6.21 -33.66
C GLN A 6 12.65 5.16 -33.68
N GLU A 7 12.34 4.60 -32.51
CA GLU A 7 11.23 3.66 -32.33
C GLU A 7 9.95 4.41 -31.99
N ASP A 8 8.83 3.96 -32.54
CA ASP A 8 7.50 4.41 -32.14
C ASP A 8 7.01 3.56 -30.97
N LEU A 9 6.87 4.18 -29.80
CA LEU A 9 6.36 3.57 -28.57
C LEU A 9 5.01 4.17 -28.17
N SER A 10 4.25 4.72 -29.14
CA SER A 10 2.89 5.20 -28.89
C SER A 10 2.01 4.06 -28.36
N GLY A 11 1.27 4.35 -27.28
CA GLY A 11 0.44 3.36 -26.61
C GLY A 11 1.19 2.28 -25.84
N ALA A 12 2.52 2.39 -25.68
CA ALA A 12 3.28 1.43 -24.88
C ALA A 12 2.96 1.57 -23.38
N GLU A 13 2.78 0.42 -22.72
CA GLU A 13 2.63 0.31 -21.27
C GLU A 13 3.88 -0.34 -20.68
N PHE A 14 4.39 0.23 -19.59
CA PHE A 14 5.52 -0.30 -18.83
C PHE A 14 5.03 -0.69 -17.43
N ARG A 15 4.51 -1.92 -17.29
CA ARG A 15 4.02 -2.45 -16.02
C ARG A 15 5.15 -3.12 -15.25
N GLU A 16 5.26 -2.80 -13.95
CA GLU A 16 6.25 -3.39 -13.02
C GLU A 16 7.70 -3.33 -13.53
N CYS A 17 8.06 -2.26 -14.24
CA CYS A 17 9.38 -2.07 -14.80
C CYS A 17 10.27 -1.20 -13.91
N ASP A 18 11.48 -1.65 -13.61
CA ASP A 18 12.50 -0.78 -13.03
C ASP A 18 13.05 0.20 -14.08
N LEU A 19 12.68 1.47 -13.94
CA LEU A 19 13.14 2.57 -14.78
C LEU A 19 14.22 3.42 -14.08
N SER A 20 14.84 2.91 -13.03
CA SER A 20 15.93 3.59 -12.33
C SER A 20 17.04 3.98 -13.31
N SER A 21 17.44 5.24 -13.27
CA SER A 21 18.45 5.83 -14.17
C SER A 21 18.09 5.79 -15.67
N ALA A 22 16.81 5.58 -16.03
CA ALA A 22 16.36 5.70 -17.42
C ALA A 22 16.51 7.16 -17.91
N ARG A 23 16.83 7.31 -19.20
CA ARG A 23 17.00 8.62 -19.84
C ARG A 23 16.13 8.72 -21.08
N LEU A 24 15.15 9.62 -21.03
CA LEU A 24 14.25 9.92 -22.15
C LEU A 24 14.76 11.20 -22.84
N VAL A 25 15.52 11.04 -23.93
CA VAL A 25 16.21 12.15 -24.62
C VAL A 25 15.60 12.36 -26.01
N GLY A 26 15.10 13.57 -26.27
CA GLY A 26 14.49 13.92 -27.55
C GLY A 26 13.20 13.16 -27.84
N VAL A 27 12.49 12.71 -26.79
CA VAL A 27 11.22 11.99 -26.90
C VAL A 27 10.05 12.94 -27.11
N VAL A 28 8.98 12.43 -27.74
CA VAL A 28 7.65 13.06 -27.69
C VAL A 28 6.89 12.39 -26.55
N MET A 29 6.53 13.16 -25.52
CA MET A 29 5.70 12.71 -24.41
C MET A 29 4.45 13.56 -24.34
N GLN A 30 3.38 13.07 -24.97
CA GLN A 30 2.04 13.65 -24.92
C GLN A 30 1.13 12.61 -24.28
N ASP A 31 0.24 13.07 -23.39
CA ASP A 31 -0.72 12.21 -22.68
C ASP A 31 -0.07 11.02 -21.95
N SER A 32 1.18 11.20 -21.50
CA SER A 32 1.93 10.17 -20.77
C SER A 32 1.59 10.22 -19.28
N VAL A 33 1.27 9.05 -18.71
CA VAL A 33 0.98 8.87 -17.29
C VAL A 33 2.11 8.09 -16.65
N ILE A 34 2.54 8.52 -15.47
CA ILE A 34 3.51 7.81 -14.64
C ILE A 34 2.85 7.56 -13.29
N ASP A 35 2.74 6.28 -12.93
CA ASP A 35 2.23 5.81 -11.64
C ASP A 35 3.26 4.82 -11.06
N GLY A 36 3.50 4.89 -9.76
CA GLY A 36 4.51 4.09 -9.06
C GLY A 36 5.42 4.90 -8.13
N LEU A 37 6.52 4.28 -7.69
CA LEU A 37 7.53 4.93 -6.85
C LEU A 37 8.39 5.89 -7.68
N VAL A 38 8.00 7.17 -7.71
CA VAL A 38 8.67 8.21 -8.49
C VAL A 38 9.47 9.14 -7.58
N THR A 39 10.79 9.05 -7.66
CA THR A 39 11.71 9.94 -6.93
C THR A 39 12.70 10.59 -7.90
N ASN A 40 13.10 11.83 -7.59
CA ASN A 40 14.13 12.56 -8.34
C ASN A 40 13.82 12.70 -9.84
N LEU A 41 12.55 12.90 -10.20
CA LEU A 41 12.12 12.99 -11.59
C LEU A 41 12.47 14.36 -12.17
N VAL A 42 13.22 14.36 -13.27
CA VAL A 42 13.61 15.58 -13.98
C VAL A 42 12.92 15.65 -15.34
N VAL A 43 12.10 16.69 -15.55
CA VAL A 43 11.41 16.97 -16.81
C VAL A 43 12.01 18.22 -17.44
N ASN A 44 12.58 18.09 -18.64
CA ASN A 44 13.22 19.21 -19.37
C ASN A 44 14.27 20.01 -18.54
N GLY A 45 14.99 19.33 -17.64
CA GLY A 45 15.99 19.94 -16.77
C GLY A 45 15.46 20.50 -15.45
N VAL A 46 14.17 20.35 -15.16
CA VAL A 46 13.53 20.76 -13.90
C VAL A 46 13.21 19.52 -13.07
N GLU A 47 13.71 19.46 -11.83
CA GLU A 47 13.30 18.46 -10.85
C GLU A 47 11.87 18.78 -10.39
N VAL A 48 10.94 17.84 -10.54
CA VAL A 48 9.50 18.08 -10.30
C VAL A 48 8.93 17.29 -9.13
N THR A 49 9.69 16.37 -8.51
CA THR A 49 9.16 15.51 -7.44
C THR A 49 8.63 16.34 -6.27
N ALA A 50 9.31 17.42 -5.87
CA ALA A 50 8.83 18.26 -4.76
C ALA A 50 7.44 18.89 -5.02
N TYR A 51 7.21 19.37 -6.24
CA TYR A 51 5.90 19.91 -6.64
C TYR A 51 4.82 18.83 -6.64
N VAL A 52 5.13 17.62 -7.12
CA VAL A 52 4.20 16.50 -7.13
C VAL A 52 3.86 16.06 -5.70
N GLU A 53 4.86 15.95 -4.82
CA GLU A 53 4.66 15.60 -3.41
C GLU A 53 3.79 16.63 -2.67
N GLU A 54 4.03 17.93 -2.88
CA GLU A 54 3.20 19.00 -2.29
C GLU A 54 1.75 18.91 -2.78
N GLU A 55 1.53 18.67 -4.07
CA GLU A 55 0.18 18.49 -4.61
C GLU A 55 -0.50 17.21 -4.11
N LEU A 56 0.26 16.12 -3.92
CA LEU A 56 -0.26 14.90 -3.31
C LEU A 56 -0.68 15.15 -1.86
N ASP A 57 0.12 15.88 -1.09
CA ASP A 57 -0.18 16.23 0.29
C ASP A 57 -1.39 17.18 0.40
N ARG A 58 -1.52 18.12 -0.52
CA ARG A 58 -2.68 19.01 -0.61
C ARG A 58 -3.97 18.25 -0.91
N ARG A 59 -3.91 17.24 -1.80
CA ARG A 59 -5.06 16.39 -2.17
C ARG A 59 -5.37 15.34 -1.10
N HIS A 60 -4.34 14.85 -0.40
CA HIS A 60 -4.44 13.77 0.59
C HIS A 60 -3.74 14.18 1.89
N PRO A 61 -4.36 15.06 2.71
CA PRO A 61 -3.72 15.59 3.92
C PRO A 61 -3.31 14.54 4.96
N VAL A 62 -3.92 13.35 4.92
CA VAL A 62 -3.56 12.21 5.80
C VAL A 62 -2.09 11.81 5.64
N ARG A 63 -1.48 12.02 4.45
CA ARG A 63 -0.05 11.77 4.19
C ARG A 63 0.86 12.52 5.16
N LEU A 64 0.49 13.74 5.55
CA LEU A 64 1.25 14.54 6.51
C LEU A 64 1.20 13.92 7.91
N LEU A 65 0.04 13.39 8.32
CA LEU A 65 -0.13 12.72 9.61
C LEU A 65 0.65 11.40 9.65
N VAL A 66 0.62 10.62 8.58
CA VAL A 66 1.35 9.34 8.46
C VAL A 66 2.87 9.54 8.52
N ARG A 67 3.37 10.69 8.02
CA ARG A 67 4.79 11.05 8.10
C ARG A 67 5.20 11.67 9.44
N SER A 68 4.27 11.92 10.35
CA SER A 68 4.59 12.47 11.66
C SER A 68 5.32 11.45 12.54
N ASP A 69 6.11 11.96 13.47
CA ASP A 69 6.73 11.18 14.55
C ASP A 69 5.96 11.39 15.88
N ASP A 70 4.85 12.16 15.86
CA ASP A 70 3.97 12.37 17.01
C ASP A 70 2.92 11.24 17.10
N PRO A 71 2.85 10.49 18.22
CA PRO A 71 1.80 9.51 18.45
C PRO A 71 0.38 10.05 18.21
N ASP A 72 0.08 11.30 18.60
CA ASP A 72 -1.24 11.91 18.44
C ASP A 72 -1.62 12.09 16.95
N ASP A 73 -0.66 12.46 16.10
CA ASP A 73 -0.85 12.53 14.65
C ASP A 73 -1.11 11.15 14.06
N LEU A 74 -0.35 10.15 14.48
CA LEU A 74 -0.49 8.79 14.01
C LEU A 74 -1.84 8.18 14.41
N ARG A 75 -2.37 8.46 15.61
CA ARG A 75 -3.75 8.05 15.96
C ARG A 75 -4.79 8.74 15.09
N ARG A 76 -4.60 10.02 14.78
CA ARG A 76 -5.48 10.76 13.87
C ARG A 76 -5.43 10.16 12.46
N ALA A 77 -4.25 9.81 11.96
CA ALA A 77 -4.07 9.13 10.68
C ALA A 77 -4.82 7.80 10.65
N ALA A 78 -4.59 6.93 11.65
CA ALA A 78 -5.23 5.62 11.72
C ALA A 78 -6.77 5.71 11.75
N ARG A 79 -7.32 6.64 12.55
CA ARG A 79 -8.78 6.86 12.60
C ARG A 79 -9.36 7.36 11.27
N GLN A 80 -8.64 8.26 10.59
CA GLN A 80 -9.06 8.76 9.27
C GLN A 80 -9.07 7.63 8.23
N LEU A 81 -7.98 6.87 8.14
CA LEU A 81 -7.87 5.74 7.20
C LEU A 81 -8.93 4.67 7.47
N ARG A 82 -9.21 4.37 8.74
CA ARG A 82 -10.29 3.46 9.13
C ARG A 82 -11.66 3.96 8.67
N ALA A 83 -11.95 5.25 8.85
CA ALA A 83 -13.21 5.83 8.40
C ALA A 83 -13.34 5.80 6.86
N ASP A 84 -12.26 6.07 6.14
CA ASP A 84 -12.22 6.04 4.68
C ASP A 84 -12.46 4.62 4.15
N TRP A 85 -11.83 3.60 4.75
CA TRP A 85 -12.09 2.20 4.41
C TRP A 85 -13.52 1.78 4.74
N ALA A 86 -14.05 2.16 5.91
CA ALA A 86 -15.42 1.83 6.30
C ALA A 86 -16.45 2.41 5.30
N ALA A 87 -16.22 3.64 4.82
CA ALA A 87 -17.06 4.25 3.79
C ALA A 87 -16.97 3.49 2.46
N THR A 88 -15.78 3.08 2.02
CA THR A 88 -15.59 2.27 0.80
C THR A 88 -16.24 0.90 0.91
N VAL A 89 -16.13 0.22 2.07
CA VAL A 89 -16.83 -1.05 2.32
C VAL A 89 -18.35 -0.87 2.28
N ALA A 90 -18.87 0.19 2.89
CA ALA A 90 -20.29 0.50 2.83
C ALA A 90 -20.78 0.81 1.40
N ARG A 91 -19.93 1.39 0.54
CA ARG A 91 -20.19 1.54 -0.90
C ARG A 91 -20.25 0.20 -1.61
N MET A 92 -19.26 -0.68 -1.42
CA MET A 92 -19.24 -2.01 -2.05
C MET A 92 -20.48 -2.84 -1.72
N ARG A 93 -20.94 -2.78 -0.47
CA ARG A 93 -22.17 -3.47 -0.02
C ARG A 93 -23.45 -3.04 -0.76
N GLN A 94 -23.46 -1.89 -1.44
CA GLN A 94 -24.60 -1.43 -2.24
C GLN A 94 -24.66 -2.08 -3.63
N SER A 95 -23.54 -2.66 -4.08
CA SER A 95 -23.40 -3.29 -5.40
C SER A 95 -22.69 -4.65 -5.28
N PRO A 96 -23.36 -5.68 -4.72
CA PRO A 96 -22.73 -6.98 -4.48
C PRO A 96 -22.09 -7.58 -5.73
N GLY A 97 -20.88 -8.11 -5.58
CA GLY A 97 -20.04 -8.63 -6.66
C GLY A 97 -18.98 -7.65 -7.15
N VAL A 98 -19.13 -6.33 -6.94
CA VAL A 98 -18.12 -5.34 -7.34
C VAL A 98 -16.81 -5.52 -6.57
N GLU A 99 -16.88 -6.03 -5.34
CA GLU A 99 -15.74 -6.30 -4.47
C GLU A 99 -14.79 -7.38 -5.04
N HIS A 100 -15.28 -8.23 -5.95
CA HIS A 100 -14.53 -9.28 -6.62
C HIS A 100 -14.11 -8.89 -8.05
N ALA A 101 -14.50 -7.71 -8.53
CA ALA A 101 -14.12 -7.24 -9.86
C ALA A 101 -12.66 -6.77 -9.87
N SER A 102 -11.90 -7.27 -10.85
CA SER A 102 -10.58 -6.76 -11.19
C SER A 102 -10.66 -5.84 -12.41
N VAL A 103 -9.88 -4.76 -12.41
CA VAL A 103 -9.79 -3.79 -13.50
C VAL A 103 -8.33 -3.59 -13.85
N ASN A 104 -7.99 -3.52 -15.15
CA ASN A 104 -6.62 -3.31 -15.64
C ASN A 104 -5.59 -4.30 -15.07
N ASP A 105 -5.98 -5.57 -14.92
CA ASP A 105 -5.15 -6.63 -14.32
C ASP A 105 -4.66 -6.35 -12.88
N GLU A 106 -5.32 -5.42 -12.19
CA GLU A 106 -5.09 -5.11 -10.77
C GLU A 106 -5.90 -6.03 -9.86
N TRP A 107 -5.54 -6.04 -8.58
CA TRP A 107 -6.28 -6.75 -7.55
C TRP A 107 -7.72 -6.25 -7.40
N SER A 108 -8.64 -7.18 -7.15
CA SER A 108 -9.99 -6.83 -6.70
C SER A 108 -9.97 -6.23 -5.29
N ALA A 109 -11.05 -5.58 -4.88
CA ALA A 109 -11.11 -4.99 -3.54
C ALA A 109 -10.93 -6.03 -2.41
N VAL A 110 -11.47 -7.24 -2.57
CA VAL A 110 -11.23 -8.34 -1.62
C VAL A 110 -9.75 -8.73 -1.60
N GLN A 111 -9.09 -8.84 -2.75
CA GLN A 111 -7.65 -9.12 -2.81
C GLN A 111 -6.81 -7.99 -2.18
N THR A 112 -7.19 -6.73 -2.40
CA THR A 112 -6.57 -5.58 -1.72
C THR A 112 -6.72 -5.64 -0.20
N LEU A 113 -7.92 -5.95 0.31
CA LEU A 113 -8.14 -6.10 1.75
C LEU A 113 -7.35 -7.27 2.34
N ARG A 114 -7.25 -8.40 1.62
CA ARG A 114 -6.38 -9.52 2.00
C ARG A 114 -4.91 -9.11 2.01
N HIS A 115 -4.48 -8.27 1.08
CA HIS A 115 -3.13 -7.74 1.10
C HIS A 115 -2.87 -6.91 2.36
N LEU A 116 -3.83 -6.07 2.76
CA LEU A 116 -3.70 -5.30 3.99
C LEU A 116 -3.71 -6.17 5.25
N VAL A 117 -4.41 -7.31 5.26
CA VAL A 117 -4.26 -8.32 6.33
C VAL A 117 -2.80 -8.76 6.46
N PHE A 118 -2.17 -9.08 5.33
CA PHE A 118 -0.76 -9.46 5.29
C PHE A 118 0.18 -8.32 5.69
N VAL A 119 -0.08 -7.08 5.26
CA VAL A 119 0.71 -5.89 5.66
C VAL A 119 0.68 -5.72 7.17
N HIS A 120 -0.49 -5.81 7.79
CA HIS A 120 -0.60 -5.69 9.25
C HIS A 120 0.20 -6.78 9.97
N ASP A 121 0.09 -8.03 9.54
CA ASP A 121 0.85 -9.11 10.18
C ASP A 121 2.37 -8.97 9.99
N SER A 122 2.80 -8.63 8.77
CA SER A 122 4.21 -8.58 8.40
C SER A 122 4.94 -7.31 8.89
N TRP A 123 4.26 -6.16 8.92
CA TRP A 123 4.88 -4.89 9.33
C TRP A 123 4.46 -4.44 10.72
N PHE A 124 3.18 -4.56 11.08
CA PHE A 124 2.75 -4.14 12.40
C PHE A 124 3.09 -5.19 13.45
N ARG A 125 2.46 -6.37 13.42
CA ARG A 125 2.68 -7.40 14.44
C ARG A 125 4.12 -7.86 14.48
N ARG A 126 4.70 -8.17 13.32
CA ARG A 126 6.07 -8.66 13.24
C ARG A 126 7.12 -7.56 13.44
N CYS A 127 7.08 -6.47 12.68
CA CYS A 127 8.17 -5.47 12.77
C CYS A 127 7.98 -4.43 13.88
N CYS A 128 6.76 -4.04 14.24
CA CYS A 128 6.54 -3.09 15.34
C CYS A 128 6.49 -3.78 16.71
N LEU A 129 5.91 -4.99 16.80
CA LEU A 129 5.74 -5.71 18.06
C LEU A 129 6.72 -6.87 18.27
N GLY A 130 7.48 -7.26 17.24
CA GLY A 130 8.44 -8.38 17.33
C GLY A 130 7.79 -9.76 17.31
N SER A 131 6.56 -9.88 16.80
CA SER A 131 5.86 -11.17 16.73
C SER A 131 6.57 -12.18 15.82
N THR A 132 6.67 -13.41 16.31
CA THR A 132 7.19 -14.58 15.57
C THR A 132 6.08 -15.49 15.04
N GLU A 133 4.81 -15.13 15.25
CA GLU A 133 3.67 -15.93 14.81
C GLU A 133 3.63 -16.09 13.27
N ALA A 134 2.89 -17.09 12.82
CA ALA A 134 2.57 -17.25 11.41
C ALA A 134 1.64 -16.11 10.95
N PHE A 135 1.68 -15.76 9.67
CA PHE A 135 0.74 -14.79 9.12
C PHE A 135 -0.66 -15.38 9.06
N THR A 136 -1.68 -14.53 9.12
CA THR A 136 -3.08 -14.92 9.03
C THR A 136 -3.32 -15.56 7.66
N PRO A 137 -3.86 -16.79 7.57
CA PRO A 137 -3.93 -17.54 6.32
C PRO A 137 -4.64 -16.82 5.16
N MET A 138 -5.67 -16.01 5.44
CA MET A 138 -6.35 -15.27 4.38
C MET A 138 -5.55 -14.09 3.81
N GLY A 139 -4.43 -13.70 4.43
CA GLY A 139 -3.57 -12.63 3.93
C GLY A 139 -3.04 -12.91 2.53
N LEU A 140 -2.82 -11.86 1.73
CA LEU A 140 -2.29 -11.96 0.37
C LEU A 140 -0.95 -11.22 0.23
N GLY A 141 0.14 -11.98 0.21
CA GLY A 141 1.47 -11.44 -0.08
C GLY A 141 1.67 -11.16 -1.58
N ILE A 142 2.42 -10.10 -1.90
CA ILE A 142 2.88 -9.80 -3.27
C ILE A 142 3.71 -10.93 -3.87
N GLU A 143 3.89 -10.92 -5.19
CA GLU A 143 4.58 -11.99 -5.91
C GLU A 143 5.99 -12.29 -5.36
N ASP A 144 6.71 -11.25 -4.96
CA ASP A 144 8.09 -11.33 -4.45
C ASP A 144 8.23 -11.95 -3.06
N VAL A 145 7.13 -12.16 -2.31
CA VAL A 145 7.21 -12.82 -1.00
C VAL A 145 7.53 -14.31 -1.20
N PRO A 146 8.70 -14.81 -0.75
CA PRO A 146 9.07 -16.21 -0.90
C PRO A 146 8.29 -17.10 0.08
N ASP A 147 8.15 -18.38 -0.25
CA ASP A 147 7.64 -19.43 0.64
C ASP A 147 6.35 -19.05 1.43
N ARG A 148 5.39 -18.40 0.76
CA ARG A 148 4.18 -17.81 1.39
C ARG A 148 3.43 -18.80 2.28
N GLU A 149 3.27 -20.04 1.83
CA GLU A 149 2.62 -21.11 2.59
C GLU A 149 3.39 -21.46 3.87
N ALA A 150 4.72 -21.52 3.81
CA ALA A 150 5.55 -21.76 4.99
C ALA A 150 5.49 -20.60 6.01
N GLN A 151 5.15 -19.39 5.54
CA GLN A 151 4.93 -18.22 6.40
C GLN A 151 3.50 -18.13 6.94
N GLY A 152 2.61 -19.05 6.58
CA GLY A 152 1.24 -19.17 7.09
C GLY A 152 0.15 -18.72 6.12
N LEU A 153 0.49 -18.13 4.97
CA LEU A 153 -0.48 -17.65 3.99
C LEU A 153 -1.08 -18.79 3.18
N ASP A 154 -2.36 -18.72 2.88
CA ASP A 154 -3.04 -19.58 1.93
C ASP A 154 -3.38 -18.78 0.65
N PRO A 155 -2.59 -18.91 -0.43
CA PRO A 155 -2.85 -18.21 -1.69
C PRO A 155 -4.22 -18.57 -2.30
N SER A 156 -4.73 -19.76 -1.99
CA SER A 156 -6.00 -20.27 -2.50
C SER A 156 -7.22 -19.83 -1.69
N ALA A 157 -7.02 -19.19 -0.54
CA ALA A 157 -8.12 -18.68 0.27
C ALA A 157 -9.00 -17.73 -0.56
N ASP A 158 -10.31 -17.89 -0.45
CA ASP A 158 -11.32 -17.10 -1.17
C ASP A 158 -12.37 -16.59 -0.17
N PRO A 159 -11.98 -15.69 0.76
CA PRO A 159 -12.90 -15.17 1.74
C PRO A 159 -13.93 -14.23 1.10
N THR A 160 -15.12 -14.22 1.66
CA THR A 160 -16.12 -13.19 1.40
C THR A 160 -15.65 -11.82 1.90
N LEU A 161 -16.27 -10.74 1.40
CA LEU A 161 -15.99 -9.38 1.87
C LEU A 161 -16.17 -9.26 3.39
N ASP A 162 -17.22 -9.85 3.96
CA ASP A 162 -17.49 -9.73 5.39
C ASP A 162 -16.48 -10.51 6.24
N GLU A 163 -15.97 -11.65 5.76
CA GLU A 163 -14.91 -12.41 6.45
C GLU A 163 -13.59 -11.64 6.49
N VAL A 164 -13.16 -11.03 5.37
CA VAL A 164 -11.94 -10.23 5.37
C VAL A 164 -12.11 -8.94 6.17
N VAL A 165 -13.27 -8.27 6.09
CA VAL A 165 -13.56 -7.07 6.89
C VAL A 165 -13.54 -7.36 8.39
N ALA A 166 -14.05 -8.51 8.83
CA ALA A 166 -14.01 -8.91 10.24
C ALA A 166 -12.57 -9.00 10.78
N VAL A 167 -11.65 -9.64 10.02
CA VAL A 167 -10.24 -9.70 10.39
C VAL A 167 -9.59 -8.31 10.39
N ARG A 168 -9.93 -7.47 9.41
CA ARG A 168 -9.42 -6.10 9.33
C ARG A 168 -9.91 -5.23 10.50
N ASP A 169 -11.14 -5.42 10.97
CA ASP A 169 -11.67 -4.73 12.15
C ASP A 169 -10.92 -5.12 13.44
N GLU A 170 -10.58 -6.40 13.60
CA GLU A 170 -9.75 -6.88 14.72
C GLU A 170 -8.34 -6.27 14.67
N GLN A 171 -7.70 -6.30 13.50
CA GLN A 171 -6.38 -5.70 13.28
C GLN A 171 -6.39 -4.18 13.52
N ALA A 172 -7.43 -3.48 13.06
CA ALA A 172 -7.57 -2.04 13.31
C ALA A 172 -7.73 -1.73 14.80
N ALA A 173 -8.52 -2.52 15.54
CA ALA A 173 -8.66 -2.37 16.98
C ALA A 173 -7.35 -2.62 17.74
N GLU A 174 -6.56 -3.61 17.30
CA GLU A 174 -5.23 -3.88 17.85
C GLU A 174 -4.27 -2.69 17.62
N LEU A 175 -4.22 -2.16 16.40
CA LEU A 175 -3.40 -1.01 16.05
C LEU A 175 -3.80 0.24 16.86
N GLU A 176 -5.12 0.52 16.96
CA GLU A 176 -5.63 1.65 17.73
C GLU A 176 -5.27 1.53 19.22
N HIS A 177 -5.43 0.35 19.82
CA HIS A 177 -5.07 0.12 21.21
C HIS A 177 -3.57 0.35 21.46
N TRP A 178 -2.72 -0.11 20.55
CA TRP A 178 -1.28 0.12 20.65
C TRP A 178 -0.92 1.60 20.49
N LEU A 179 -1.55 2.29 19.53
CA LEU A 179 -1.36 3.72 19.30
C LEU A 179 -1.77 4.58 20.51
N ASP A 180 -2.76 4.15 21.30
CA ASP A 180 -3.21 4.85 22.49
C ASP A 180 -2.15 4.87 23.62
N VAL A 181 -1.21 3.91 23.63
CA VAL A 181 -0.21 3.77 24.70
C VAL A 181 1.23 4.00 24.25
N VAL A 182 1.51 3.96 22.94
CA VAL A 182 2.87 4.14 22.41
C VAL A 182 3.40 5.55 22.67
N THR A 183 4.67 5.65 23.03
CA THR A 183 5.37 6.92 23.22
C THR A 183 6.25 7.30 22.02
N ALA A 184 6.57 8.59 21.88
CA ALA A 184 7.52 9.05 20.86
C ALA A 184 8.90 8.39 20.98
N GLU A 185 9.33 8.05 22.20
CA GLU A 185 10.58 7.33 22.45
C GLU A 185 10.53 5.89 21.91
N GLN A 186 9.42 5.19 22.12
CA GLN A 186 9.22 3.84 21.57
C GLN A 186 9.14 3.85 20.05
N LEU A 187 8.50 4.88 19.46
CA LEU A 187 8.48 5.07 18.01
C LEU A 187 9.89 5.31 17.44
N ALA A 188 10.74 6.07 18.13
CA ALA A 188 12.10 6.35 17.71
C ALA A 188 13.08 5.17 17.89
N ALA A 189 12.74 4.19 18.73
CA ALA A 189 13.59 3.04 19.00
C ALA A 189 13.77 2.15 17.76
N PRO A 190 14.87 1.36 17.69
CA PRO A 190 15.01 0.31 16.69
C PRO A 190 13.82 -0.66 16.74
N ALA A 191 13.30 -1.02 15.56
CA ALA A 191 12.22 -1.98 15.43
C ALA A 191 12.67 -3.36 15.93
N PRO A 192 11.89 -4.06 16.77
CA PRO A 192 12.23 -5.38 17.30
C PRO A 192 12.01 -6.49 16.27
N VAL A 193 12.48 -6.30 15.03
CA VAL A 193 12.33 -7.27 13.93
C VAL A 193 13.03 -8.58 14.31
N PRO A 194 12.34 -9.74 14.28
CA PRO A 194 12.96 -11.02 14.63
C PRO A 194 14.18 -11.34 13.76
N ASP A 195 15.19 -11.97 14.36
CA ASP A 195 16.44 -12.36 13.70
C ASP A 195 16.27 -13.68 12.93
N ASP A 196 15.47 -13.63 11.87
CA ASP A 196 15.27 -14.70 10.90
C ASP A 196 15.19 -14.11 9.47
N ASP A 197 15.03 -14.97 8.46
CA ASP A 197 14.97 -14.56 7.04
C ASP A 197 13.53 -14.42 6.49
N ARG A 198 12.50 -14.42 7.36
CA ARG A 198 11.11 -14.21 6.95
C ARG A 198 10.86 -12.78 6.51
N TRP A 199 9.83 -12.60 5.69
CA TRP A 199 9.43 -11.29 5.19
C TRP A 199 9.01 -10.34 6.33
N PRO A 200 9.32 -9.03 6.24
CA PRO A 200 10.15 -8.34 5.24
C PRO A 200 11.63 -8.24 5.67
N PRO A 201 12.60 -8.79 4.91
CA PRO A 201 14.01 -8.79 5.33
C PRO A 201 14.63 -7.38 5.40
N TYR A 202 14.13 -6.45 4.58
CA TYR A 202 14.57 -5.05 4.54
C TYR A 202 13.96 -4.18 5.64
N ALA A 203 13.18 -4.76 6.55
CA ALA A 203 12.79 -4.10 7.79
C ALA A 203 13.95 -4.04 8.81
N ARG A 204 14.96 -4.91 8.68
CA ARG A 204 16.12 -4.95 9.58
C ARG A 204 16.84 -3.59 9.59
N GLY A 205 17.06 -3.05 10.78
CA GLY A 205 17.72 -1.75 10.98
C GLY A 205 16.80 -0.53 10.89
N ARG A 206 15.49 -0.72 10.63
CA ARG A 206 14.50 0.36 10.70
C ARG A 206 14.11 0.68 12.15
N SER A 207 13.58 1.88 12.38
CA SER A 207 12.89 2.23 13.63
C SER A 207 11.44 1.73 13.64
N VAL A 208 10.82 1.66 14.82
CA VAL A 208 9.39 1.34 14.96
C VAL A 208 8.53 2.32 14.15
N ALA A 209 8.83 3.62 14.20
CA ALA A 209 8.14 4.64 13.41
C ALA A 209 8.21 4.37 11.90
N GLN A 210 9.36 3.95 11.38
CA GLN A 210 9.52 3.64 9.96
C GLN A 210 8.70 2.41 9.55
N CYS A 211 8.62 1.37 10.40
CA CYS A 211 7.80 0.20 10.15
C CYS A 211 6.30 0.53 10.21
N LEU A 212 5.87 1.30 11.21
CA LEU A 212 4.49 1.77 11.33
C LEU A 212 4.08 2.66 10.16
N ARG A 213 4.98 3.54 9.72
CA ARG A 213 4.75 4.39 8.54
C ARG A 213 4.53 3.56 7.28
N THR A 214 5.22 2.42 7.13
CA THR A 214 4.92 1.48 6.05
C THR A 214 3.47 1.00 6.16
N VAL A 215 3.03 0.51 7.33
CA VAL A 215 1.64 0.06 7.55
C VAL A 215 0.62 1.12 7.11
N LEU A 216 0.74 2.34 7.65
CA LEU A 216 -0.23 3.40 7.37
C LEU A 216 -0.16 3.93 5.93
N ASN A 217 1.00 3.91 5.29
CA ASN A 217 1.12 4.25 3.86
C ASN A 217 0.47 3.18 2.99
N GLU A 218 0.68 1.90 3.30
CA GLU A 218 0.04 0.80 2.58
C GLU A 218 -1.49 0.91 2.66
N GLU A 219 -2.05 1.20 3.84
CA GLU A 219 -3.48 1.51 4.00
C GLU A 219 -3.96 2.63 3.08
N HIS A 220 -3.19 3.72 3.01
CA HIS A 220 -3.54 4.91 2.23
C HIS A 220 -3.51 4.67 0.73
N GLU A 221 -2.39 4.15 0.22
CA GLU A 221 -2.19 3.97 -1.22
C GLU A 221 -3.11 2.88 -1.77
N HIS A 222 -3.27 1.76 -1.05
CA HIS A 222 -4.20 0.70 -1.46
C HIS A 222 -5.66 1.13 -1.37
N HIS A 223 -6.03 2.03 -0.45
CA HIS A 223 -7.37 2.65 -0.45
C HIS A 223 -7.59 3.46 -1.72
N ARG A 224 -6.60 4.28 -2.11
CA ARG A 224 -6.67 5.06 -3.35
C ARG A 224 -6.83 4.20 -4.59
N PHE A 225 -6.04 3.13 -4.70
CA PHE A 225 -6.15 2.19 -5.82
C PHE A 225 -7.51 1.49 -5.84
N CYS A 226 -7.98 1.01 -4.68
CA CYS A 226 -9.29 0.39 -4.57
C CYS A 226 -10.42 1.34 -4.99
N VAL A 227 -10.41 2.59 -4.54
CA VAL A 227 -11.43 3.59 -4.93
C VAL A 227 -11.38 3.89 -6.43
N ARG A 228 -10.18 4.04 -7.00
CA ARG A 228 -9.99 4.24 -8.45
C ARG A 228 -10.59 3.08 -9.25
N ASP A 229 -10.33 1.85 -8.83
CA ASP A 229 -10.74 0.65 -9.56
C ASP A 229 -12.25 0.40 -9.42
N LEU A 230 -12.83 0.68 -8.24
CA LEU A 230 -14.29 0.69 -8.05
C LEU A 230 -14.97 1.73 -8.95
N ASP A 231 -14.44 2.94 -9.06
CA ASP A 231 -14.97 3.97 -9.97
C ASP A 231 -14.93 3.51 -11.43
N LEU A 232 -13.88 2.77 -11.84
CA LEU A 232 -13.77 2.23 -13.20
C LEU A 232 -14.74 1.06 -13.43
N ALA A 233 -14.87 0.14 -12.47
CA ALA A 233 -15.79 -0.98 -12.55
C ALA A 233 -17.25 -0.51 -12.67
N GLU A 234 -17.65 0.47 -11.87
CA GLU A 234 -19.00 1.05 -11.91
C GLU A 234 -19.28 1.79 -13.23
N ARG A 235 -18.30 2.53 -13.77
CA ARG A 235 -18.43 3.19 -15.09
C ARG A 235 -18.56 2.19 -16.24
N SER A 236 -17.90 1.03 -16.15
CA SER A 236 -18.01 -0.04 -17.14
C SER A 236 -19.34 -0.78 -17.03
N ALA A 237 -19.88 -0.95 -15.82
CA ALA A 237 -21.19 -1.58 -15.61
C ALA A 237 -22.37 -0.69 -16.05
N ALA A 238 -22.18 0.62 -16.15
CA ALA A 238 -23.19 1.58 -16.58
C ALA A 238 -23.25 1.81 -18.12
N GLN A 239 -22.33 1.22 -18.89
CA GLN A 239 -22.28 1.26 -20.36
C GLN A 239 -22.90 0.01 -20.98
#